data_AF-A0A4Z0VZ34-F1
#
_entry.id   AF-A0A4Z0VZ34-F1
#
_cell.length_a   1.000
_cell.length_b   1.000
_cell.length_c   1.000
_cell.angle_alpha   90.00
_cell.angle_beta   90.00
_cell.angle_gamma   90.00
#
_symmetry.space_group_name_H-M   'P 1'
#
loop_
_entity.id
_entity.type
_entity.pdbx_description
1 polymer ?
#
loop_
_entity_poly.entity_id
_entity_poly.type
_entity_poly.pdbx_seq_one_letter_code
_entity_poly.pdbx_strand_id
1 'polypeptide(L)'
;MNSSDIEESAIDNLKLFLRNDFLKPNFKTEDKNISWDGEIEVFDKPNKRKSDLLGKIPVQIKGKEVKSFNDSANYSINMFDLNNYLNDGGAIFFLVLLKKSKVYRVFYKSLLPMDINNLKKNKENQKTINIKLNKLDRNKVNDVCWEFLDNKNKQYSFKYKNIDNINFDNQVIKSGIFIIKKDENIFDNILSRDNIYLYSEDPKTKILIPKFLALVKALEIQVGKKEFKTKKNKYIFEVSEVKKKEKITFKLGKHITLEEEKMKITTNKGSLKERIKNIEFLIDLWESEYISIENEKMYLRDKTKNNKKIEKLKKMLNYYKDIEKLFYEFNIHEDIDLDNFTTNDEKVLQALIQGILYKKSIKAENYKTGMNIIKLNKYNLLVIMNIRDGNKVFIENSFNKKNKKIILQDRLSKKEIEINLLFILSHDVLIKAHNIDLELIKNEIKSTKLNQDNINWINLFALELIKAYDLNNKKFSNYLNLAESIINILLDYERKNIIFLINKYQIIYRKGKLSNEEKYNLNKMKKNTDDNQILCAINILLDNKYEAELYYNKMNDYEKNEFSKYPIYNLIH
;
A
#
# COMPACT_ATOMS: atom_id res chain seq x y z
N MET A 1 -56.58 -0.45 26.71
CA MET A 1 -56.38 -1.27 27.92
C MET A 1 -55.84 -0.37 29.02
N ASN A 2 -56.08 -0.65 30.31
CA ASN A 2 -55.39 0.10 31.38
C ASN A 2 -53.89 -0.30 31.41
N SER A 3 -53.05 0.41 32.17
CA SER A 3 -51.60 0.13 32.17
C SER A 3 -51.26 -1.29 32.68
N SER A 4 -52.01 -1.80 33.65
CA SER A 4 -51.82 -3.14 34.23
C SER A 4 -52.16 -4.23 33.22
N ASP A 5 -53.31 -4.09 32.54
CA ASP A 5 -53.75 -5.03 31.50
C ASP A 5 -52.76 -5.08 30.32
N ILE A 6 -52.15 -3.93 29.98
CA ILE A 6 -51.14 -3.85 28.91
C ILE A 6 -49.88 -4.63 29.29
N GLU A 7 -49.45 -4.51 30.55
CA GLU A 7 -48.25 -5.16 31.06
C GLU A 7 -48.43 -6.68 31.20
N GLU A 8 -49.55 -7.11 31.77
CA GLU A 8 -49.92 -8.53 31.86
C GLU A 8 -50.03 -9.18 30.47
N SER A 9 -50.74 -8.52 29.55
CA SER A 9 -50.87 -8.98 28.16
C SER A 9 -49.52 -9.04 27.43
N ALA A 10 -48.62 -8.09 27.69
CA ALA A 10 -47.28 -8.12 27.12
C ALA A 10 -46.47 -9.32 27.62
N ILE A 11 -46.52 -9.61 28.92
CA ILE A 11 -45.86 -10.75 29.55
C ILE A 11 -46.37 -12.06 28.95
N ASP A 12 -47.68 -12.23 28.84
CA ASP A 12 -48.28 -13.47 28.33
C ASP A 12 -47.94 -13.72 26.86
N ASN A 13 -48.05 -12.69 26.02
CA ASN A 13 -47.68 -12.79 24.62
C ASN A 13 -46.19 -13.09 24.45
N LEU A 14 -45.32 -12.49 25.28
CA LEU A 14 -43.88 -12.77 25.24
C LEU A 14 -43.56 -14.20 25.71
N LYS A 15 -44.22 -14.70 26.78
CA LYS A 15 -44.08 -16.11 27.22
C LYS A 15 -44.40 -17.06 26.07
N LEU A 16 -45.51 -16.85 25.38
CA LEU A 16 -45.91 -17.66 24.22
C LEU A 16 -44.91 -17.55 23.06
N PHE A 17 -44.41 -16.35 22.78
CA PHE A 17 -43.45 -16.08 21.72
C PHE A 17 -42.12 -16.83 21.93
N LEU A 18 -41.62 -16.81 23.17
CA LEU A 18 -40.32 -17.39 23.54
C LEU A 18 -40.37 -18.90 23.83
N ARG A 19 -41.53 -19.46 24.17
CA ARG A 19 -41.67 -20.89 24.52
C ARG A 19 -41.29 -21.78 23.35
N ASN A 20 -40.24 -22.58 23.54
CA ASN A 20 -39.77 -23.63 22.63
C ASN A 20 -39.00 -24.71 23.42
N ASP A 21 -38.35 -25.67 22.75
CA ASP A 21 -37.66 -26.81 23.40
C ASP A 21 -36.36 -26.45 24.14
N PHE A 22 -35.80 -25.28 23.87
CA PHE A 22 -34.51 -24.81 24.40
C PHE A 22 -34.65 -23.67 25.42
N LEU A 23 -35.82 -23.03 25.49
CA LEU A 23 -36.06 -21.86 26.34
C LEU A 23 -37.23 -22.08 27.28
N LYS A 24 -37.05 -21.67 28.53
CA LYS A 24 -38.11 -21.65 29.54
C LYS A 24 -38.20 -20.25 30.18
N PRO A 25 -39.17 -19.43 29.73
CA PRO A 25 -39.40 -18.12 30.31
C PRO A 25 -40.10 -18.23 31.66
N ASN A 26 -39.51 -17.62 32.69
CA ASN A 26 -40.05 -17.53 34.05
C ASN A 26 -40.25 -16.04 34.40
N PHE A 27 -41.40 -15.48 34.02
CA PHE A 27 -41.73 -14.06 34.25
C PHE A 27 -42.76 -13.91 35.35
N LYS A 28 -42.60 -12.86 36.15
CA LYS A 28 -43.48 -12.51 37.27
C LYS A 28 -44.43 -11.38 36.85
N THR A 29 -45.69 -11.47 37.27
CA THR A 29 -46.73 -10.47 36.96
C THR A 29 -47.02 -9.49 38.11
N GLU A 30 -46.60 -9.81 39.35
CA GLU A 30 -47.06 -9.09 40.56
C GLU A 30 -45.94 -8.66 41.52
N ASP A 31 -44.68 -8.91 41.19
CA ASP A 31 -43.55 -8.67 42.10
C ASP A 31 -42.84 -7.37 41.73
N LYS A 32 -42.81 -6.40 42.65
CA LYS A 32 -42.03 -5.14 42.53
C LYS A 32 -40.53 -5.43 42.65
N ASN A 33 -40.00 -6.25 41.75
CA ASN A 33 -38.56 -6.37 41.57
C ASN A 33 -37.99 -4.99 41.18
N ILE A 34 -36.79 -4.71 41.65
CA ILE A 34 -36.18 -3.37 41.50
C ILE A 34 -36.06 -3.00 40.01
N SER A 35 -35.54 -3.91 39.17
CA SER A 35 -35.28 -3.62 37.75
C SER A 35 -35.49 -4.80 36.79
N TRP A 36 -36.03 -5.96 37.17
CA TRP A 36 -36.24 -7.10 36.25
C TRP A 36 -37.63 -7.72 36.40
N ASP A 37 -38.25 -8.09 35.29
CA ASP A 37 -39.59 -8.71 35.27
C ASP A 37 -39.51 -10.25 35.25
N GLY A 38 -38.30 -10.81 35.23
CA GLY A 38 -38.05 -12.24 35.35
C GLY A 38 -36.77 -12.71 34.67
N GLU A 39 -36.75 -13.98 34.30
CA GLU A 39 -35.60 -14.62 33.66
C GLU A 39 -36.01 -15.62 32.58
N ILE A 40 -35.07 -15.92 31.68
CA ILE A 40 -35.19 -17.01 30.71
C ILE A 40 -34.11 -18.06 31.06
N GLU A 41 -34.54 -19.28 31.37
CA GLU A 41 -33.64 -20.43 31.45
C GLU A 41 -33.36 -20.97 30.06
N VAL A 42 -32.08 -21.17 29.75
CA VAL A 42 -31.62 -21.51 28.40
C VAL A 42 -30.86 -22.83 28.43
N PHE A 43 -31.18 -23.71 27.50
CA PHE A 43 -30.68 -25.08 27.47
C PHE A 43 -29.91 -25.36 26.16
N ASP A 44 -28.90 -26.22 26.25
CA ASP A 44 -28.06 -26.67 25.13
C ASP A 44 -28.80 -27.67 24.22
N LYS A 45 -29.61 -28.53 24.84
CA LYS A 45 -30.35 -29.62 24.18
C LYS A 45 -31.86 -29.44 24.32
N PRO A 46 -32.66 -29.99 23.39
CA PRO A 46 -34.11 -30.00 23.52
C PRO A 46 -34.53 -30.78 24.78
N ASN A 47 -35.76 -30.53 25.25
CA ASN A 47 -36.40 -31.17 26.42
C ASN A 47 -35.99 -30.62 27.81
N LYS A 48 -35.14 -29.59 27.88
CA LYS A 48 -34.93 -28.77 29.10
C LYS A 48 -34.48 -29.58 30.34
N ARG A 49 -33.64 -30.59 30.14
CA ARG A 49 -33.10 -31.39 31.26
C ARG A 49 -32.16 -30.51 32.10
N LYS A 50 -32.13 -30.75 33.41
CA LYS A 50 -31.27 -30.01 34.34
C LYS A 50 -29.78 -30.06 33.95
N SER A 51 -29.33 -31.20 33.41
CA SER A 51 -27.95 -31.41 32.94
C SER A 51 -27.57 -30.54 31.74
N ASP A 52 -28.56 -30.02 31.01
CA ASP A 52 -28.36 -29.30 29.75
C ASP A 52 -28.56 -27.78 29.95
N LEU A 53 -28.69 -27.29 31.19
CA LEU A 53 -28.86 -25.86 31.49
C LEU A 53 -27.56 -25.09 31.21
N LEU A 54 -27.59 -24.15 30.27
CA LEU A 54 -26.48 -23.26 29.96
C LEU A 54 -26.41 -22.07 30.91
N GLY A 55 -27.57 -21.56 31.35
CA GLY A 55 -27.64 -20.42 32.24
C GLY A 55 -28.98 -19.72 32.23
N LYS A 56 -28.99 -18.54 32.85
CA LYS A 56 -30.18 -17.70 33.05
C LYS A 56 -29.94 -16.29 32.52
N ILE A 57 -30.92 -15.77 31.80
CA ILE A 57 -30.90 -14.42 31.22
C ILE A 57 -31.88 -13.55 32.01
N PRO A 58 -31.42 -12.51 32.74
CA PRO A 58 -32.30 -11.51 33.30
C PRO A 58 -32.99 -10.72 32.19
N VAL A 59 -34.30 -10.45 32.34
CA VAL A 59 -35.07 -9.71 31.34
C VAL A 59 -35.85 -8.56 31.94
N GLN A 60 -35.99 -7.50 31.15
CA GLN A 60 -36.97 -6.43 31.38
C GLN A 60 -38.00 -6.46 30.25
N ILE A 61 -39.27 -6.35 30.58
CA ILE A 61 -40.41 -6.44 29.68
C ILE A 61 -41.21 -5.13 29.79
N LYS A 62 -41.51 -4.51 28.65
CA LYS A 62 -42.42 -3.37 28.59
C LYS A 62 -43.50 -3.61 27.54
N GLY A 63 -44.75 -3.32 27.90
CA GLY A 63 -45.90 -3.34 27.00
C GLY A 63 -46.24 -1.94 26.50
N LYS A 64 -46.69 -1.82 25.24
CA LYS A 64 -47.27 -0.56 24.74
C LYS A 64 -48.37 -0.83 23.72
N GLU A 65 -49.55 -0.27 23.96
CA GLU A 65 -50.65 -0.28 22.98
C GLU A 65 -50.37 0.73 21.86
N VAL A 66 -50.48 0.30 20.60
CA VAL A 66 -50.22 1.13 19.40
C VAL A 66 -51.33 1.00 18.36
N LYS A 67 -51.55 2.07 17.58
CA LYS A 67 -52.51 2.07 16.45
C LYS A 67 -51.95 1.32 15.24
N SER A 68 -50.67 1.52 14.93
CA SER A 68 -49.94 0.89 13.83
C SER A 68 -48.58 0.39 14.32
N PHE A 69 -48.00 -0.58 13.59
CA PHE A 69 -46.64 -1.03 13.87
C PHE A 69 -45.67 -0.28 12.98
N ASN A 70 -44.55 0.17 13.55
CA ASN A 70 -43.38 0.62 12.81
C ASN A 70 -42.34 -0.52 12.74
N ASP A 71 -41.37 -0.40 11.85
CA ASP A 71 -40.28 -1.39 11.72
C ASP A 71 -39.12 -1.15 12.68
N SER A 72 -39.11 0.00 13.36
CA SER A 72 -38.20 0.27 14.47
C SER A 72 -38.96 0.85 15.66
N ALA A 73 -38.48 0.54 16.86
CA ALA A 73 -39.00 1.07 18.10
C ALA A 73 -37.86 1.71 18.89
N ASN A 74 -38.17 2.81 19.58
CA ASN A 74 -37.27 3.43 20.53
C ASN A 74 -37.91 3.38 21.92
N TYR A 75 -37.09 3.24 22.94
CA TYR A 75 -37.55 3.26 24.33
C TYR A 75 -36.54 4.01 25.21
N SER A 76 -37.05 4.77 26.17
CA SER A 76 -36.22 5.50 27.14
C SER A 76 -36.05 4.65 28.39
N ILE A 77 -34.82 4.26 28.72
CA ILE A 77 -34.50 3.45 29.90
C ILE A 77 -33.89 4.34 30.98
N ASN A 78 -34.26 4.10 32.24
CA ASN A 78 -33.68 4.77 33.40
C ASN A 78 -32.20 4.38 33.61
N MET A 79 -31.36 5.33 33.97
CA MET A 79 -29.95 5.09 34.25
C MET A 79 -29.73 4.11 35.42
N PHE A 80 -30.58 4.13 36.45
CA PHE A 80 -30.53 3.18 37.56
C PHE A 80 -30.76 1.75 37.09
N ASP A 81 -31.73 1.53 36.20
CA ASP A 81 -31.98 0.20 35.61
C ASP A 81 -30.77 -0.27 34.79
N LEU A 82 -30.18 0.60 33.97
CA LEU A 82 -28.97 0.26 33.21
C LEU A 82 -27.79 -0.12 34.12
N ASN A 83 -27.62 0.57 35.26
CA ASN A 83 -26.60 0.23 36.24
C ASN A 83 -26.89 -1.13 36.89
N ASN A 84 -28.15 -1.43 37.21
CA ASN A 84 -28.53 -2.72 37.75
C ASN A 84 -28.32 -3.84 36.73
N TYR A 85 -28.66 -3.63 35.45
CA TYR A 85 -28.34 -4.57 34.38
C TYR A 85 -26.84 -4.83 34.30
N LEU A 86 -26.01 -3.77 34.37
CA LEU A 86 -24.56 -3.90 34.34
C LEU A 86 -24.04 -4.76 35.50
N ASN A 87 -24.57 -4.56 36.71
CA ASN A 87 -24.21 -5.33 37.91
C ASN A 87 -24.43 -6.83 37.72
N ASP A 88 -25.49 -7.22 37.01
CA ASP A 88 -25.86 -8.62 36.73
C ASP A 88 -25.21 -9.20 35.47
N GLY A 89 -24.28 -8.47 34.84
CA GLY A 89 -23.62 -8.88 33.61
C GLY A 89 -24.47 -8.69 32.35
N GLY A 90 -25.49 -7.84 32.43
CA GLY A 90 -26.40 -7.48 31.37
C GLY A 90 -27.81 -8.03 31.54
N ALA A 91 -28.71 -7.52 30.70
CA ALA A 91 -30.09 -8.00 30.57
C ALA A 91 -30.56 -7.96 29.11
N ILE A 92 -31.60 -8.72 28.76
CA ILE A 92 -32.32 -8.51 27.49
C ILE A 92 -33.55 -7.65 27.79
N PHE A 93 -33.63 -6.50 27.12
CA PHE A 93 -34.78 -5.62 27.20
C PHE A 93 -35.76 -5.96 26.08
N PHE A 94 -37.01 -6.25 26.42
CA PHE A 94 -38.11 -6.53 25.50
C PHE A 94 -39.16 -5.41 25.51
N LEU A 95 -39.64 -5.05 24.33
CA LEU A 95 -40.81 -4.20 24.15
C LEU A 95 -41.85 -4.94 23.31
N VAL A 96 -43.01 -5.21 23.89
CA VAL A 96 -44.14 -5.85 23.20
C VAL A 96 -45.14 -4.77 22.80
N LEU A 97 -45.26 -4.56 21.49
CA LEU A 97 -46.26 -3.65 20.94
C LEU A 97 -47.55 -4.43 20.70
N LEU A 98 -48.65 -3.96 21.28
CA LEU A 98 -49.97 -4.59 21.21
C LEU A 98 -50.91 -3.75 20.35
N LYS A 99 -51.71 -4.41 19.50
CA LYS A 99 -52.88 -3.79 18.84
C LYS A 99 -54.17 -4.28 19.47
N LYS A 100 -55.23 -3.47 19.36
CA LYS A 100 -56.60 -3.83 19.78
C LYS A 100 -57.11 -5.15 19.18
N SER A 101 -56.60 -5.56 18.02
CA SER A 101 -56.93 -6.82 17.34
C SER A 101 -56.23 -8.06 17.91
N LYS A 102 -55.62 -7.99 19.10
CA LYS A 102 -54.79 -9.05 19.72
C LYS A 102 -53.56 -9.46 18.90
N VAL A 103 -53.17 -8.66 17.90
CA VAL A 103 -51.92 -8.83 17.15
C VAL A 103 -50.80 -8.13 17.93
N TYR A 104 -49.63 -8.76 18.03
CA TYR A 104 -48.47 -8.20 18.71
C TYR A 104 -47.19 -8.27 17.87
N ARG A 105 -46.22 -7.40 18.18
CA ARG A 105 -44.84 -7.48 17.70
C ARG A 105 -43.87 -7.39 18.88
N VAL A 106 -42.86 -8.24 18.88
CA VAL A 106 -41.80 -8.24 19.89
C VAL A 106 -40.59 -7.50 19.34
N PHE A 107 -40.12 -6.52 20.09
CA PHE A 107 -38.86 -5.84 19.87
C PHE A 107 -37.92 -6.13 21.04
N TYR A 108 -36.62 -6.11 20.80
CA TYR A 108 -35.64 -6.39 21.83
C TYR A 108 -34.34 -5.61 21.66
N LYS A 109 -33.54 -5.59 22.73
CA LYS A 109 -32.12 -5.27 22.69
C LYS A 109 -31.37 -6.05 23.77
N SER A 110 -30.31 -6.73 23.36
CA SER A 110 -29.30 -7.27 24.27
C SER A 110 -28.49 -6.11 24.84
N LEU A 111 -28.47 -5.98 26.18
CA LEU A 111 -27.72 -4.96 26.89
C LEU A 111 -26.63 -5.65 27.70
N LEU A 112 -25.54 -6.04 27.04
CA LEU A 112 -24.36 -6.60 27.69
C LEU A 112 -23.47 -5.47 28.26
N PRO A 113 -22.48 -5.78 29.10
CA PRO A 113 -21.65 -4.76 29.71
C PRO A 113 -21.01 -3.76 28.73
N MET A 114 -20.51 -4.24 27.57
CA MET A 114 -20.01 -3.34 26.52
C MET A 114 -21.09 -2.44 25.92
N ASP A 115 -22.30 -2.95 25.68
CA ASP A 115 -23.39 -2.14 25.15
C ASP A 115 -23.78 -1.03 26.14
N ILE A 116 -23.93 -1.39 27.41
CA ILE A 116 -24.31 -0.46 28.48
C ILE A 116 -23.23 0.62 28.65
N ASN A 117 -21.96 0.23 28.72
CA ASN A 117 -20.86 1.19 28.86
C ASN A 117 -20.78 2.14 27.65
N ASN A 118 -20.96 1.63 26.43
CA ASN A 118 -21.02 2.46 25.23
C ASN A 118 -22.23 3.40 25.21
N LEU A 119 -23.40 2.94 25.67
CA LEU A 119 -24.60 3.79 25.78
C LEU A 119 -24.42 4.93 26.78
N LYS A 120 -23.71 4.67 27.89
CA LYS A 120 -23.45 5.62 28.97
C LYS A 120 -22.34 6.62 28.66
N LYS A 121 -21.42 6.31 27.74
CA LYS A 121 -20.29 7.17 27.38
C LYS A 121 -20.78 8.60 27.07
N ASN A 122 -20.22 9.59 27.77
CA ASN A 122 -20.59 11.01 27.70
C ASN A 122 -22.05 11.35 28.11
N LYS A 123 -22.76 10.46 28.80
CA LYS A 123 -24.17 10.65 29.23
C LYS A 123 -24.39 10.32 30.72
N GLU A 124 -23.34 10.36 31.52
CA GLU A 124 -23.35 9.95 32.93
C GLU A 124 -24.34 10.75 33.79
N ASN A 125 -24.58 12.02 33.44
CA ASN A 125 -25.49 12.91 34.15
C ASN A 125 -26.96 12.83 33.68
N GLN A 126 -27.27 12.01 32.65
CA GLN A 126 -28.65 11.88 32.15
C GLN A 126 -29.45 10.88 32.99
N LYS A 127 -30.68 11.25 33.38
CA LYS A 127 -31.59 10.35 34.10
C LYS A 127 -32.05 9.16 33.27
N THR A 128 -32.15 9.33 31.95
CA THR A 128 -32.65 8.31 31.03
C THR A 128 -31.88 8.32 29.72
N ILE A 129 -31.73 7.15 29.08
CA ILE A 129 -31.12 6.99 27.76
C ILE A 129 -32.13 6.37 26.80
N ASN A 130 -32.32 7.00 25.64
CA ASN A 130 -33.08 6.43 24.53
C ASN A 130 -32.25 5.35 23.81
N ILE A 131 -32.81 4.15 23.70
CA ILE A 131 -32.25 3.06 22.92
C ILE A 131 -33.13 2.72 21.71
N LYS A 132 -32.48 2.40 20.59
CA LYS A 132 -33.12 1.76 19.45
C LYS A 132 -33.23 0.25 19.68
N LEU A 133 -34.42 -0.29 19.47
CA LEU A 133 -34.77 -1.71 19.59
C LEU A 133 -34.98 -2.34 18.22
N ASN A 134 -34.67 -3.62 18.10
CA ASN A 134 -34.80 -4.39 16.87
C ASN A 134 -36.02 -5.29 16.95
N LYS A 135 -36.71 -5.48 15.82
CA LYS A 135 -37.77 -6.49 15.74
C LYS A 135 -37.15 -7.88 15.96
N LEU A 136 -37.78 -8.67 16.83
CA LEU A 136 -37.38 -10.06 17.05
C LEU A 136 -38.28 -10.98 16.24
N ASP A 137 -37.69 -11.76 15.33
CA ASP A 137 -38.39 -12.83 14.65
C ASP A 137 -38.27 -14.14 15.45
N ARG A 138 -39.35 -14.92 15.45
CA ARG A 138 -39.46 -16.11 16.33
C ARG A 138 -38.39 -17.16 16.06
N ASN A 139 -37.92 -17.26 14.82
CA ASN A 139 -36.85 -18.18 14.41
C ASN A 139 -35.44 -17.77 14.89
N LYS A 140 -35.25 -16.54 15.39
CA LYS A 140 -33.98 -16.00 15.89
C LYS A 140 -33.86 -15.94 17.41
N VAL A 141 -34.91 -16.30 18.15
CA VAL A 141 -34.94 -16.18 19.61
C VAL A 141 -33.81 -16.98 20.28
N ASN A 142 -33.56 -18.21 19.83
CA ASN A 142 -32.50 -19.04 20.40
C ASN A 142 -31.12 -18.44 20.14
N ASP A 143 -30.87 -17.96 18.92
CA ASP A 143 -29.61 -17.31 18.54
C ASP A 143 -29.31 -16.12 19.46
N VAL A 144 -30.31 -15.27 19.69
CA VAL A 144 -30.21 -14.11 20.58
C VAL A 144 -29.87 -14.54 22.02
N CYS A 145 -30.54 -15.56 22.54
CA CYS A 145 -30.35 -16.00 23.93
C CYS A 145 -28.98 -16.68 24.12
N TRP A 146 -28.56 -17.54 23.21
CA TRP A 146 -27.24 -18.19 23.27
C TRP A 146 -26.10 -17.18 23.07
N GLU A 147 -26.22 -16.28 22.10
CA GLU A 147 -25.22 -15.23 21.87
C GLU A 147 -25.13 -14.30 23.09
N PHE A 148 -26.26 -13.97 23.73
CA PHE A 148 -26.25 -13.20 24.97
C PHE A 148 -25.52 -13.93 26.10
N LEU A 149 -25.80 -15.21 26.36
CA LEU A 149 -25.16 -15.95 27.45
C LEU A 149 -23.65 -16.13 27.24
N ASP A 150 -23.24 -16.51 26.04
CA ASP A 150 -21.83 -16.68 25.70
C ASP A 150 -21.04 -15.38 25.90
N ASN A 151 -21.57 -14.26 25.41
CA ASN A 151 -20.92 -12.96 25.56
C ASN A 151 -21.05 -12.39 27.00
N LYS A 152 -22.15 -12.65 27.72
CA LYS A 152 -22.31 -12.32 29.14
C LYS A 152 -21.19 -12.94 29.97
N ASN A 153 -20.94 -14.23 29.79
CA ASN A 153 -19.90 -14.94 30.52
C ASN A 153 -18.49 -14.37 30.26
N LYS A 154 -18.21 -13.98 29.01
CA LYS A 154 -16.92 -13.36 28.62
C LYS A 154 -16.76 -11.93 29.16
N GLN A 155 -17.85 -11.19 29.27
CA GLN A 155 -17.83 -9.77 29.65
C GLN A 155 -18.03 -9.52 31.15
N TYR A 156 -18.56 -10.50 31.91
CA TYR A 156 -18.98 -10.33 33.30
C TYR A 156 -17.90 -9.70 34.19
N SER A 157 -16.67 -10.22 34.13
CA SER A 157 -15.54 -9.77 34.94
C SER A 157 -14.95 -8.42 34.50
N PHE A 158 -15.41 -7.87 33.38
CA PHE A 158 -14.93 -6.61 32.79
C PHE A 158 -15.96 -5.47 32.86
N LYS A 159 -17.10 -5.68 33.52
CA LYS A 159 -18.23 -4.75 33.54
C LYS A 159 -17.92 -3.30 33.97
N TYR A 160 -16.93 -3.08 34.85
CA TYR A 160 -16.50 -1.74 35.29
C TYR A 160 -15.10 -1.33 34.83
N LYS A 161 -14.43 -2.16 34.01
CA LYS A 161 -13.05 -1.83 33.59
C LYS A 161 -13.09 -0.89 32.40
N ASN A 162 -12.26 0.16 32.45
CA ASN A 162 -11.96 0.95 31.27
C ASN A 162 -10.94 0.20 30.41
N ILE A 163 -11.43 -0.47 29.38
CA ILE A 163 -10.66 -1.35 28.49
C ILE A 163 -9.75 -0.51 27.56
N ASP A 164 -10.07 0.78 27.37
CA ASP A 164 -9.32 1.69 26.49
C ASP A 164 -7.85 1.89 26.94
N ASN A 165 -7.52 1.59 28.21
CA ASN A 165 -6.18 1.78 28.79
C ASN A 165 -5.28 0.53 28.79
N ILE A 166 -5.74 -0.61 28.26
CA ILE A 166 -4.96 -1.85 28.27
C ILE A 166 -4.09 -1.88 26.99
N ASN A 167 -2.77 -2.00 27.13
CA ASN A 167 -1.88 -2.19 26.00
C ASN A 167 -1.96 -3.65 25.49
N PHE A 168 -2.17 -3.82 24.20
CA PHE A 168 -2.51 -5.10 23.56
C PHE A 168 -1.56 -5.52 22.44
N ASP A 169 -0.36 -4.96 22.39
CA ASP A 169 0.66 -5.39 21.42
C ASP A 169 0.84 -6.92 21.48
N ASN A 170 0.80 -7.58 20.31
CA ASN A 170 0.95 -9.04 20.10
C ASN A 170 -0.20 -9.96 20.55
N GLN A 171 -1.44 -9.50 20.72
CA GLN A 171 -2.58 -10.38 21.05
C GLN A 171 -3.38 -10.86 19.83
N VAL A 172 -3.91 -12.09 19.91
CA VAL A 172 -4.83 -12.66 18.91
C VAL A 172 -6.24 -12.09 19.14
N ILE A 173 -6.86 -11.55 18.09
CA ILE A 173 -8.24 -11.07 18.11
C ILE A 173 -9.17 -12.24 17.74
N LYS A 174 -10.15 -12.53 18.60
CA LYS A 174 -11.20 -13.52 18.39
C LYS A 174 -12.56 -12.84 18.27
N SER A 175 -13.42 -13.35 17.39
CA SER A 175 -14.80 -12.88 17.30
C SER A 175 -15.70 -13.65 18.28
N GLY A 176 -16.70 -12.96 18.84
CA GLY A 176 -17.76 -13.55 19.68
C GLY A 176 -18.96 -14.06 18.87
N ILE A 177 -18.77 -14.37 17.59
CA ILE A 177 -19.86 -14.82 16.72
C ILE A 177 -20.21 -16.25 17.08
N PHE A 178 -21.46 -16.49 17.47
CA PHE A 178 -21.99 -17.83 17.71
C PHE A 178 -22.78 -18.28 16.48
N ILE A 179 -22.40 -19.41 15.85
CA ILE A 179 -23.06 -19.96 14.65
C ILE A 179 -23.69 -21.29 15.03
N ILE A 180 -25.02 -21.35 14.97
CA ILE A 180 -25.80 -22.46 15.55
C ILE A 180 -26.32 -23.40 14.47
N LYS A 181 -26.69 -22.86 13.30
CA LYS A 181 -27.31 -23.64 12.22
C LYS A 181 -26.32 -23.87 11.08
N LYS A 182 -26.16 -25.14 10.70
CA LYS A 182 -25.35 -25.59 9.56
C LYS A 182 -25.92 -25.15 8.20
N ASP A 183 -27.23 -24.85 8.13
CA ASP A 183 -27.96 -24.66 6.87
C ASP A 183 -28.32 -23.20 6.55
N GLU A 184 -27.95 -22.22 7.38
CA GLU A 184 -28.12 -20.81 7.04
C GLU A 184 -26.90 -20.28 6.26
N ASN A 185 -27.14 -19.41 5.27
CA ASN A 185 -26.06 -18.65 4.63
C ASN A 185 -25.33 -17.82 5.69
N ILE A 186 -24.11 -18.25 6.03
CA ILE A 186 -23.26 -17.64 7.06
C ILE A 186 -23.07 -16.14 6.85
N PHE A 187 -23.03 -15.70 5.59
CA PHE A 187 -22.80 -14.31 5.23
C PHE A 187 -24.02 -13.43 5.52
N ASP A 188 -25.22 -13.90 5.22
CA ASP A 188 -26.48 -13.17 5.50
C ASP A 188 -26.69 -13.09 7.02
N ASN A 189 -26.38 -14.17 7.73
CA ASN A 189 -26.43 -14.21 9.18
C ASN A 189 -25.45 -13.20 9.81
N ILE A 190 -24.21 -13.11 9.35
CA ILE A 190 -23.23 -12.11 9.80
C ILE A 190 -23.67 -10.67 9.48
N LEU A 191 -24.14 -10.42 8.25
CA LEU A 191 -24.59 -9.09 7.83
C LEU A 191 -25.86 -8.65 8.57
N SER A 192 -26.73 -9.57 8.98
CA SER A 192 -27.95 -9.24 9.71
C SER A 192 -27.72 -8.79 11.15
N ARG A 193 -26.55 -9.10 11.75
CA ARG A 193 -26.23 -8.68 13.12
C ARG A 193 -26.04 -7.17 13.18
N ASP A 194 -26.52 -6.55 14.25
CA ASP A 194 -26.27 -5.13 14.47
C ASP A 194 -24.87 -4.87 15.01
N ASN A 195 -24.37 -5.76 15.86
CA ASN A 195 -23.04 -5.66 16.44
C ASN A 195 -22.39 -7.04 16.54
N ILE A 196 -21.07 -7.06 16.50
CA ILE A 196 -20.23 -8.22 16.78
C ILE A 196 -19.24 -7.82 17.87
N TYR A 197 -19.18 -8.62 18.93
CA TYR A 197 -18.20 -8.44 20.00
C TYR A 197 -16.85 -9.02 19.55
N LEU A 198 -15.81 -8.20 19.61
CA LEU A 198 -14.43 -8.63 19.38
C LEU A 198 -13.70 -8.69 20.70
N TYR A 199 -12.97 -9.79 20.91
CA TYR A 199 -12.21 -10.07 22.11
C TYR A 199 -10.73 -10.18 21.76
N SER A 200 -9.85 -9.78 22.67
CA SER A 200 -8.45 -10.17 22.62
C SER A 200 -8.20 -11.32 23.59
N GLU A 201 -7.42 -12.30 23.16
CA GLU A 201 -6.99 -13.40 24.04
C GLU A 201 -5.70 -13.01 24.76
N ASP A 202 -5.72 -13.03 26.09
CA ASP A 202 -4.50 -12.92 26.88
C ASP A 202 -3.61 -14.15 26.64
N PRO A 203 -2.36 -13.98 26.15
CA PRO A 203 -1.53 -15.11 25.74
C PRO A 203 -1.21 -16.09 26.87
N LYS A 204 -1.13 -15.61 28.12
CA LYS A 204 -0.73 -16.41 29.29
C LYS A 204 -1.90 -17.16 29.91
N THR A 205 -3.01 -16.47 30.14
CA THR A 205 -4.18 -16.98 30.87
C THR A 205 -5.27 -17.53 29.96
N LYS A 206 -5.20 -17.25 28.64
CA LYS A 206 -6.24 -17.58 27.65
C LYS A 206 -7.59 -16.93 27.92
N ILE A 207 -7.64 -15.96 28.82
CA ILE A 207 -8.85 -15.19 29.12
C ILE A 207 -9.17 -14.28 27.94
N LEU A 208 -10.44 -14.26 27.55
CA LEU A 208 -10.97 -13.36 26.55
C LEU A 208 -11.31 -12.02 27.18
N ILE A 209 -10.64 -10.97 26.72
CA ILE A 209 -10.85 -9.59 27.15
C ILE A 209 -11.71 -8.90 26.08
N PRO A 210 -12.89 -8.35 26.42
CA PRO A 210 -13.73 -7.64 25.46
C PRO A 210 -12.98 -6.41 24.93
N LYS A 211 -13.06 -6.09 23.63
CA LYS A 211 -12.26 -5.01 23.03
C LYS A 211 -13.10 -4.02 22.22
N PHE A 212 -13.83 -4.50 21.21
CA PHE A 212 -14.58 -3.63 20.31
C PHE A 212 -15.95 -4.18 19.98
N LEU A 213 -16.91 -3.26 19.88
CA LEU A 213 -18.22 -3.52 19.33
C LEU A 213 -18.19 -3.11 17.86
N ALA A 214 -18.20 -4.08 16.95
CA ALA A 214 -18.04 -3.85 15.53
C ALA A 214 -19.37 -4.01 14.78
N LEU A 215 -19.69 -3.06 13.91
CA LEU A 215 -20.77 -3.19 12.93
C LEU A 215 -20.18 -3.73 11.63
N VAL A 216 -20.66 -4.89 11.16
CA VAL A 216 -20.28 -5.41 9.84
C VAL A 216 -21.04 -4.63 8.77
N LYS A 217 -20.33 -3.77 8.04
CA LYS A 217 -20.91 -2.96 6.95
C LYS A 217 -20.93 -3.69 5.61
N ALA A 218 -19.98 -4.57 5.39
CA ALA A 218 -19.82 -5.33 4.15
C ALA A 218 -18.99 -6.59 4.40
N LEU A 219 -19.18 -7.57 3.52
CA LEU A 219 -18.33 -8.74 3.39
C LEU A 219 -17.73 -8.75 1.98
N GLU A 220 -16.44 -9.00 1.87
CA GLU A 220 -15.75 -9.12 0.59
C GLU A 220 -15.22 -10.54 0.42
N ILE A 221 -15.69 -11.20 -0.63
CA ILE A 221 -15.37 -12.59 -0.95
C ILE A 221 -14.52 -12.59 -2.21
N GLN A 222 -13.32 -13.14 -2.15
CA GLN A 222 -12.47 -13.27 -3.32
C GLN A 222 -13.00 -14.42 -4.20
N VAL A 223 -13.45 -14.09 -5.40
CA VAL A 223 -13.98 -15.05 -6.38
C VAL A 223 -12.84 -15.66 -7.20
N GLY A 224 -11.74 -14.92 -7.39
CA GLY A 224 -10.56 -15.35 -8.13
C GLY A 224 -10.40 -14.59 -9.45
N LYS A 225 -9.51 -15.09 -10.34
CA LYS A 225 -9.26 -14.46 -11.64
C LYS A 225 -10.37 -14.83 -12.63
N LYS A 226 -10.94 -13.83 -13.30
CA LYS A 226 -11.97 -14.00 -14.33
C LYS A 226 -11.52 -13.34 -15.63
N GLU A 227 -11.85 -13.99 -16.75
CA GLU A 227 -11.63 -13.46 -18.09
C GLU A 227 -12.88 -12.72 -18.58
N PHE A 228 -12.65 -11.52 -19.08
CA PHE A 228 -13.63 -10.61 -19.67
C PHE A 228 -13.24 -10.38 -21.13
N LYS A 229 -14.09 -10.79 -22.07
CA LYS A 229 -13.89 -10.58 -23.51
C LYS A 229 -14.81 -9.46 -24.00
N THR A 230 -14.24 -8.44 -24.63
CA THR A 230 -14.97 -7.43 -25.39
C THR A 230 -14.98 -7.82 -26.87
N LYS A 231 -15.60 -7.03 -27.75
CA LYS A 231 -15.50 -7.28 -29.21
C LYS A 231 -14.05 -7.19 -29.72
N LYS A 232 -13.18 -6.47 -29.01
CA LYS A 232 -11.82 -6.12 -29.46
C LYS A 232 -10.74 -6.92 -28.73
N ASN A 233 -10.83 -6.99 -27.41
CA ASN A 233 -9.74 -7.45 -26.56
C ASN A 233 -10.22 -8.40 -25.45
N LYS A 234 -9.25 -9.08 -24.83
CA LYS A 234 -9.44 -9.93 -23.65
C LYS A 234 -8.75 -9.30 -22.45
N TYR A 235 -9.44 -9.31 -21.30
CA TYR A 235 -8.96 -8.74 -20.05
C TYR A 235 -9.11 -9.75 -18.93
N ILE A 236 -8.08 -9.88 -18.08
CA ILE A 236 -8.13 -10.75 -16.90
C ILE A 236 -8.13 -9.86 -15.66
N PHE A 237 -9.14 -10.00 -14.80
CA PHE A 237 -9.20 -9.28 -13.52
C PHE A 237 -9.30 -10.25 -12.36
N GLU A 238 -8.68 -9.93 -11.24
CA GLU A 238 -9.07 -10.51 -9.95
C GLU A 238 -10.43 -9.94 -9.57
N VAL A 239 -11.39 -10.81 -9.28
CA VAL A 239 -12.76 -10.43 -8.96
C VAL A 239 -13.03 -10.72 -7.49
N SER A 240 -13.61 -9.74 -6.81
CA SER A 240 -14.21 -9.94 -5.49
C SER A 240 -15.68 -9.54 -5.50
N GLU A 241 -16.49 -10.31 -4.80
CA GLU A 241 -17.90 -10.02 -4.55
C GLU A 241 -18.00 -9.33 -3.19
N VAL A 242 -18.53 -8.11 -3.18
CA VAL A 242 -18.76 -7.34 -1.96
C VAL A 242 -20.25 -7.32 -1.66
N LYS A 243 -20.65 -8.05 -0.63
CA LYS A 243 -22.03 -8.12 -0.11
C LYS A 243 -22.22 -7.10 1.00
N LYS A 244 -23.25 -6.26 0.86
CA LYS A 244 -23.80 -5.36 1.89
C LYS A 244 -25.25 -5.77 2.15
N LYS A 245 -25.83 -5.36 3.30
CA LYS A 245 -27.20 -5.76 3.73
C LYS A 245 -28.25 -5.76 2.61
N GLU A 246 -28.20 -4.81 1.69
CA GLU A 246 -29.21 -4.64 0.62
C GLU A 246 -28.60 -4.65 -0.79
N LYS A 247 -27.31 -4.96 -0.93
CA LYS A 247 -26.61 -4.75 -2.22
C LYS A 247 -25.41 -5.65 -2.41
N ILE A 248 -25.31 -6.23 -3.60
CA ILE A 248 -24.11 -6.94 -4.06
C ILE A 248 -23.38 -6.06 -5.08
N THR A 249 -22.06 -5.97 -4.95
CA THR A 249 -21.20 -5.25 -5.91
C THR A 249 -19.99 -6.09 -6.25
N PHE A 250 -19.59 -6.12 -7.51
CA PHE A 250 -18.39 -6.84 -7.95
C PHE A 250 -17.24 -5.85 -8.12
N LYS A 251 -16.08 -6.13 -7.52
CA LYS A 251 -14.85 -5.38 -7.79
C LYS A 251 -14.00 -6.14 -8.79
N LEU A 252 -13.47 -5.43 -9.79
CA LEU A 252 -12.54 -5.95 -10.78
C LEU A 252 -11.20 -5.26 -10.55
N GLY A 253 -10.21 -6.04 -10.13
CA GLY A 253 -8.98 -5.52 -9.56
C GLY A 253 -9.26 -4.59 -8.38
N LYS A 254 -8.43 -3.57 -8.22
CA LYS A 254 -8.51 -2.63 -7.09
C LYS A 254 -9.47 -1.45 -7.33
N HIS A 255 -9.89 -1.21 -8.58
CA HIS A 255 -10.26 0.14 -9.02
C HIS A 255 -11.56 0.24 -9.83
N ILE A 256 -12.15 -0.90 -10.22
CA ILE A 256 -13.43 -0.95 -10.94
C ILE A 256 -14.45 -1.61 -10.03
N THR A 257 -15.63 -1.00 -9.87
CA THR A 257 -16.76 -1.59 -9.14
C THR A 257 -18.01 -1.61 -10.00
N LEU A 258 -18.54 -2.80 -10.23
CA LEU A 258 -19.82 -3.03 -10.89
C LEU A 258 -20.90 -3.16 -9.82
N GLU A 259 -21.94 -2.35 -9.93
CA GLU A 259 -23.16 -2.47 -9.15
C GLU A 259 -24.31 -2.83 -10.12
N GLU A 260 -25.28 -3.64 -9.70
CA GLU A 260 -26.31 -4.33 -10.53
C GLU A 260 -26.92 -3.50 -11.68
N GLU A 261 -26.98 -2.17 -11.57
CA GLU A 261 -27.48 -1.27 -12.61
C GLU A 261 -26.59 -0.04 -12.88
N LYS A 262 -25.50 0.13 -12.14
CA LYS A 262 -24.60 1.29 -12.24
C LYS A 262 -23.15 0.85 -12.14
N MET A 263 -22.38 1.11 -13.19
CA MET A 263 -20.94 0.95 -13.15
C MET A 263 -20.30 2.15 -12.45
N LYS A 264 -19.74 1.95 -11.26
CA LYS A 264 -18.97 2.97 -10.54
C LYS A 264 -17.48 2.74 -10.77
N ILE A 265 -16.84 3.73 -11.39
CA ILE A 265 -15.47 3.62 -11.87
C ILE A 265 -14.57 4.58 -11.09
N THR A 266 -13.46 4.08 -10.59
CA THR A 266 -12.38 4.89 -10.00
C THR A 266 -11.07 4.60 -10.73
N THR A 267 -10.84 5.23 -11.89
CA THR A 267 -9.68 4.97 -12.77
C THR A 267 -8.36 5.62 -12.36
N ASN A 268 -8.36 6.45 -11.31
CA ASN A 268 -7.23 7.33 -11.00
C ASN A 268 -6.31 6.77 -9.91
N LYS A 269 -6.24 5.45 -9.77
CA LYS A 269 -5.41 4.77 -8.78
C LYS A 269 -4.71 3.54 -9.37
N GLY A 270 -3.63 3.12 -8.76
CA GLY A 270 -2.80 2.00 -9.17
C GLY A 270 -1.61 2.39 -10.05
N SER A 271 -0.90 1.37 -10.54
CA SER A 271 0.24 1.56 -11.44
C SER A 271 -0.18 2.09 -12.81
N LEU A 272 0.78 2.58 -13.59
CA LEU A 272 0.57 3.05 -14.95
C LEU A 272 -0.03 1.94 -15.82
N LYS A 273 0.49 0.71 -15.76
CA LYS A 273 -0.08 -0.43 -16.50
C LYS A 273 -1.49 -0.78 -16.05
N GLU A 274 -1.77 -0.78 -14.74
CA GLU A 274 -3.12 -1.01 -14.22
C GLU A 274 -4.10 0.06 -14.72
N ARG A 275 -3.70 1.33 -14.69
CA ARG A 275 -4.52 2.46 -15.17
C ARG A 275 -4.78 2.40 -16.67
N ILE A 276 -3.77 2.11 -17.49
CA ILE A 276 -3.93 1.92 -18.94
C ILE A 276 -4.92 0.78 -19.21
N LYS A 277 -4.68 -0.41 -18.64
CA LYS A 277 -5.54 -1.58 -18.81
C LYS A 277 -6.98 -1.30 -18.39
N ASN A 278 -7.18 -0.61 -17.26
CA ASN A 278 -8.50 -0.26 -16.76
C ASN A 278 -9.23 0.69 -17.73
N ILE A 279 -8.55 1.72 -18.24
CA ILE A 279 -9.18 2.66 -19.19
C ILE A 279 -9.47 1.98 -20.53
N GLU A 280 -8.56 1.14 -21.03
CA GLU A 280 -8.78 0.38 -22.27
C GLU A 280 -9.99 -0.53 -22.13
N PHE A 281 -10.10 -1.27 -21.01
CA PHE A 281 -11.27 -2.09 -20.71
C PHE A 281 -12.57 -1.27 -20.72
N LEU A 282 -12.56 -0.06 -20.15
CA LEU A 282 -13.74 0.80 -20.09
C LEU A 282 -14.14 1.39 -21.44
N ILE A 283 -13.16 1.79 -22.25
CA ILE A 283 -13.41 2.25 -23.62
C ILE A 283 -14.02 1.10 -24.41
N ASP A 284 -13.42 -0.09 -24.35
CA ASP A 284 -13.92 -1.27 -25.04
C ASP A 284 -15.30 -1.69 -24.54
N LEU A 285 -15.56 -1.60 -23.24
CA LEU A 285 -16.86 -1.90 -22.64
C LEU A 285 -17.94 -0.97 -23.19
N TRP A 286 -17.68 0.35 -23.24
CA TRP A 286 -18.65 1.32 -23.75
C TRP A 286 -18.80 1.34 -25.28
N GLU A 287 -17.79 0.87 -26.01
CA GLU A 287 -17.86 0.70 -27.46
C GLU A 287 -18.46 -0.66 -27.87
N SER A 288 -18.50 -1.63 -26.95
CA SER A 288 -19.07 -2.97 -27.19
C SER A 288 -20.57 -3.02 -26.87
N GLU A 289 -21.30 -3.83 -27.64
CA GLU A 289 -22.72 -4.12 -27.38
C GLU A 289 -22.91 -5.13 -26.25
N TYR A 290 -21.90 -5.98 -26.04
CA TYR A 290 -21.88 -7.03 -25.02
C TYR A 290 -20.47 -7.21 -24.48
N ILE A 291 -20.40 -7.73 -23.26
CA ILE A 291 -19.19 -8.29 -22.67
C ILE A 291 -19.41 -9.78 -22.47
N SER A 292 -18.39 -10.60 -22.71
CA SER A 292 -18.45 -12.02 -22.35
C SER A 292 -17.63 -12.30 -21.12
N ILE A 293 -18.25 -12.95 -20.13
CA ILE A 293 -17.62 -13.40 -18.89
C ILE A 293 -17.68 -14.91 -18.91
N GLU A 294 -16.53 -15.59 -18.91
CA GLU A 294 -16.46 -17.08 -18.93
C GLU A 294 -17.36 -17.74 -20.02
N ASN A 295 -17.47 -17.08 -21.17
CA ASN A 295 -18.26 -17.46 -22.35
C ASN A 295 -19.77 -17.18 -22.30
N GLU A 296 -20.30 -16.64 -21.20
CA GLU A 296 -21.65 -16.08 -21.16
C GLU A 296 -21.63 -14.64 -21.66
N LYS A 297 -22.61 -14.23 -22.49
CA LYS A 297 -22.71 -12.87 -23.03
C LYS A 297 -23.67 -12.04 -22.19
N MET A 298 -23.19 -10.92 -21.67
CA MET A 298 -23.98 -9.90 -21.00
C MET A 298 -24.12 -8.67 -21.91
N TYR A 299 -25.35 -8.31 -22.26
CA TYR A 299 -25.65 -7.13 -23.08
C TYR A 299 -25.78 -5.89 -22.19
N LEU A 300 -25.11 -4.80 -22.57
CA LEU A 300 -25.15 -3.54 -21.84
C LEU A 300 -26.46 -2.80 -22.16
N ARG A 301 -27.33 -2.60 -21.15
CA ARG A 301 -28.70 -2.06 -21.32
C ARG A 301 -28.77 -0.58 -21.70
N ASP A 302 -27.71 0.20 -21.50
CA ASP A 302 -27.72 1.64 -21.76
C ASP A 302 -26.94 1.99 -23.05
N LYS A 303 -27.68 2.17 -24.14
CA LYS A 303 -27.16 2.52 -25.49
C LYS A 303 -26.84 4.00 -25.66
N THR A 304 -27.03 4.84 -24.64
CA THR A 304 -26.64 6.25 -24.77
C THR A 304 -25.11 6.32 -24.77
N LYS A 305 -24.50 6.20 -25.96
CA LYS A 305 -23.09 6.49 -26.22
C LYS A 305 -22.81 7.87 -25.63
N ASN A 306 -22.28 7.91 -24.41
CA ASN A 306 -21.91 9.14 -23.78
C ASN A 306 -20.56 9.53 -24.40
N ASN A 307 -20.61 10.01 -25.65
CA ASN A 307 -19.43 10.32 -26.46
C ASN A 307 -18.45 11.21 -25.69
N LYS A 308 -18.96 12.15 -24.87
CA LYS A 308 -18.16 12.99 -23.98
C LYS A 308 -17.37 12.19 -22.93
N LYS A 309 -17.96 11.14 -22.32
CA LYS A 309 -17.25 10.25 -21.38
C LYS A 309 -16.18 9.41 -22.09
N ILE A 310 -16.50 8.86 -23.26
CA ILE A 310 -15.54 8.06 -24.05
C ILE A 310 -14.37 8.95 -24.49
N GLU A 311 -14.63 10.16 -24.98
CA GLU A 311 -13.58 11.12 -25.35
C GLU A 311 -12.69 11.49 -24.17
N LYS A 312 -13.26 11.69 -22.97
CA LYS A 312 -12.48 11.94 -21.75
C LYS A 312 -11.58 10.75 -21.42
N LEU A 313 -12.08 9.52 -21.52
CA LEU A 313 -11.27 8.32 -21.31
C LEU A 313 -10.16 8.20 -22.36
N LYS A 314 -10.45 8.47 -23.64
CA LYS A 314 -9.44 8.44 -24.72
C LYS A 314 -8.34 9.47 -24.49
N LYS A 315 -8.69 10.70 -24.06
CA LYS A 315 -7.70 11.71 -23.68
C LYS A 315 -6.83 11.26 -22.50
N MET A 316 -7.44 10.65 -21.48
CA MET A 316 -6.73 10.11 -20.32
C MET A 316 -5.82 8.94 -20.69
N LEU A 317 -6.27 8.05 -21.58
CA LEU A 317 -5.47 6.95 -22.12
C LEU A 317 -4.26 7.47 -22.88
N ASN A 318 -4.44 8.47 -23.75
CA ASN A 318 -3.34 9.07 -24.49
C ASN A 318 -2.32 9.71 -23.54
N TYR A 319 -2.78 10.40 -22.49
CA TYR A 319 -1.89 10.94 -21.48
C TYR A 319 -1.06 9.84 -20.79
N TYR A 320 -1.68 8.74 -20.38
CA TYR A 320 -0.94 7.62 -19.78
C TYR A 320 0.01 6.91 -20.76
N LYS A 321 -0.37 6.81 -22.04
CA LYS A 321 0.56 6.33 -23.08
C LYS A 321 1.73 7.27 -23.32
N ASP A 322 1.55 8.59 -23.15
CA ASP A 322 2.65 9.55 -23.19
C ASP A 322 3.57 9.41 -21.96
N ILE A 323 3.02 9.13 -20.77
CA ILE A 323 3.83 8.80 -19.59
C ILE A 323 4.68 7.55 -19.87
N GLU A 324 4.07 6.48 -20.39
CA GLU A 324 4.77 5.23 -20.71
C GLU A 324 5.90 5.47 -21.71
N LYS A 325 5.63 6.20 -22.80
CA LYS A 325 6.65 6.60 -23.78
C LYS A 325 7.75 7.45 -23.16
N LEU A 326 7.42 8.38 -22.26
CA LEU A 326 8.42 9.22 -21.61
C LEU A 326 9.39 8.38 -20.76
N PHE A 327 8.88 7.46 -19.94
CA PHE A 327 9.73 6.58 -19.13
C PHE A 327 10.56 5.63 -20.01
N TYR A 328 9.99 5.13 -21.10
CA TYR A 328 10.73 4.35 -22.09
C TYR A 328 11.86 5.15 -22.74
N GLU A 329 11.62 6.41 -23.12
CA GLU A 329 12.65 7.32 -23.63
C GLU A 329 13.77 7.53 -22.61
N PHE A 330 13.48 7.46 -21.30
CA PHE A 330 14.47 7.53 -20.22
C PHE A 330 15.11 6.18 -19.85
N ASN A 331 14.87 5.12 -20.62
CA ASN A 331 15.37 3.76 -20.35
C ASN A 331 14.88 3.18 -19.00
N ILE A 332 13.68 3.58 -18.56
CA ILE A 332 13.04 3.08 -17.34
C ILE A 332 11.88 2.17 -17.74
N HIS A 333 12.06 0.85 -17.54
CA HIS A 333 11.13 -0.20 -18.01
C HIS A 333 10.28 -0.83 -16.89
N GLU A 334 10.48 -0.42 -15.64
CA GLU A 334 9.64 -0.86 -14.53
C GLU A 334 8.22 -0.27 -14.62
N ASP A 335 7.25 -0.93 -13.98
CA ASP A 335 5.91 -0.38 -13.89
C ASP A 335 5.88 0.79 -12.90
N ILE A 336 5.26 1.89 -13.31
CA ILE A 336 5.33 3.16 -12.58
C ILE A 336 4.14 3.27 -11.65
N ASP A 337 4.38 3.33 -10.35
CA ASP A 337 3.35 3.62 -9.37
C ASP A 337 3.02 5.12 -9.35
N LEU A 338 1.88 5.48 -9.93
CA LEU A 338 1.41 6.86 -10.00
C LEU A 338 0.66 7.30 -8.73
N ASP A 339 0.36 6.41 -7.79
CA ASP A 339 -0.38 6.78 -6.57
C ASP A 339 0.46 7.64 -5.62
N ASN A 340 1.79 7.52 -5.71
CA ASN A 340 2.73 8.27 -4.90
C ASN A 340 3.17 9.60 -5.55
N PHE A 341 2.62 9.97 -6.70
CA PHE A 341 2.97 11.22 -7.38
C PHE A 341 2.24 12.39 -6.72
N THR A 342 2.99 13.44 -6.39
CA THR A 342 2.44 14.69 -5.88
C THR A 342 1.89 15.57 -7.00
N THR A 343 1.13 16.61 -6.65
CA THR A 343 0.70 17.64 -7.60
C THR A 343 1.89 18.31 -8.30
N ASN A 344 3.05 18.40 -7.65
CA ASN A 344 4.26 18.93 -8.28
C ASN A 344 4.86 17.94 -9.28
N ASP A 345 4.91 16.65 -8.94
CA ASP A 345 5.38 15.61 -9.87
C ASP A 345 4.54 15.57 -11.14
N GLU A 346 3.22 15.74 -11.02
CA GLU A 346 2.32 15.84 -12.18
C GLU A 346 2.66 17.04 -13.08
N LYS A 347 3.00 18.20 -12.52
CA LYS A 347 3.45 19.38 -13.30
C LYS A 347 4.77 19.10 -14.01
N VAL A 348 5.73 18.49 -13.31
CA VAL A 348 7.04 18.12 -13.87
C VAL A 348 6.85 17.09 -15.00
N LEU A 349 6.00 16.09 -14.79
CA LEU A 349 5.67 15.05 -15.76
C LEU A 349 5.07 15.64 -17.05
N GLN A 350 4.10 16.55 -16.92
CA GLN A 350 3.54 17.26 -18.06
C GLN A 350 4.59 18.11 -18.80
N ALA A 351 5.45 18.81 -18.07
CA ALA A 351 6.54 19.59 -18.65
C ALA A 351 7.54 18.69 -19.42
N LEU A 352 7.91 17.55 -18.84
CA LEU A 352 8.78 16.56 -19.47
C LEU A 352 8.14 15.97 -20.74
N ILE A 353 6.84 15.63 -20.71
CA ILE A 353 6.11 15.17 -21.90
C ILE A 353 6.14 16.24 -23.00
N GLN A 354 5.83 17.51 -22.68
CA GLN A 354 5.87 18.58 -23.66
C GLN A 354 7.28 18.84 -24.22
N GLY A 355 8.30 18.82 -23.35
CA GLY A 355 9.68 19.08 -23.73
C GLY A 355 10.34 17.94 -24.51
N ILE A 356 10.22 16.71 -24.01
CA ILE A 356 10.95 15.55 -24.54
C ILE A 356 10.19 14.87 -25.67
N LEU A 357 8.90 14.59 -25.52
CA LEU A 357 8.14 13.89 -26.56
C LEU A 357 7.67 14.84 -27.65
N TYR A 358 7.11 15.99 -27.25
CA TYR A 358 6.54 16.96 -28.20
C TYR A 358 7.52 18.05 -28.66
N LYS A 359 8.77 18.05 -28.16
CA LYS A 359 9.84 18.99 -28.54
C LYS A 359 9.48 20.47 -28.40
N LYS A 360 8.57 20.80 -27.48
CA LYS A 360 8.15 22.19 -27.21
C LYS A 360 9.06 22.82 -26.17
N SER A 361 9.25 24.14 -26.26
CA SER A 361 9.86 24.89 -25.16
C SER A 361 8.94 24.87 -23.95
N ILE A 362 9.50 24.66 -22.77
CA ILE A 362 8.80 24.80 -21.49
C ILE A 362 9.27 26.05 -20.74
N LYS A 363 8.53 26.45 -19.71
CA LYS A 363 9.00 27.45 -18.74
C LYS A 363 9.61 26.73 -17.54
N ALA A 364 10.83 27.06 -17.19
CA ALA A 364 11.44 26.59 -15.96
C ALA A 364 12.32 27.69 -15.36
N GLU A 365 12.30 27.79 -14.03
CA GLU A 365 13.10 28.72 -13.25
C GLU A 365 14.15 27.92 -12.46
N ASN A 366 15.25 28.55 -12.07
CA ASN A 366 16.31 27.97 -11.25
C ASN A 366 17.14 26.83 -11.91
N TYR A 367 17.06 26.66 -13.22
CA TYR A 367 17.95 25.78 -13.97
C TYR A 367 19.00 26.58 -14.74
N LYS A 368 20.13 25.94 -15.05
CA LYS A 368 21.18 26.50 -15.91
C LYS A 368 21.21 25.75 -17.24
N THR A 369 21.66 26.43 -18.31
CA THR A 369 21.98 25.73 -19.56
C THR A 369 23.06 24.67 -19.30
N GLY A 370 22.85 23.46 -19.80
CA GLY A 370 23.74 22.31 -19.61
C GLY A 370 23.02 21.08 -19.04
N MET A 371 23.79 20.16 -18.47
CA MET A 371 23.25 18.97 -17.81
C MET A 371 22.60 19.32 -16.47
N ASN A 372 21.39 18.83 -16.25
CA ASN A 372 20.64 19.02 -15.01
C ASN A 372 19.99 17.70 -14.60
N ILE A 373 19.82 17.50 -13.28
CA ILE A 373 19.05 16.39 -12.74
C ILE A 373 17.66 16.92 -12.36
N ILE A 374 16.62 16.40 -13.02
CA ILE A 374 15.22 16.66 -12.64
C ILE A 374 14.77 15.56 -11.69
N LYS A 375 14.26 15.95 -10.52
CA LYS A 375 13.59 15.02 -9.60
C LYS A 375 12.12 14.86 -10.00
N LEU A 376 11.69 13.62 -10.19
CA LEU A 376 10.31 13.22 -10.45
C LEU A 376 9.96 12.03 -9.55
N ASN A 377 9.20 12.27 -8.48
CA ASN A 377 8.96 11.28 -7.43
C ASN A 377 10.30 10.67 -6.92
N LYS A 378 10.50 9.36 -7.06
CA LYS A 378 11.73 8.64 -6.70
C LYS A 378 12.82 8.71 -7.78
N TYR A 379 12.49 9.18 -8.99
CA TYR A 379 13.41 9.20 -10.11
C TYR A 379 14.20 10.51 -10.15
N ASN A 380 15.49 10.38 -10.42
CA ASN A 380 16.38 11.49 -10.76
C ASN A 380 16.77 11.32 -12.23
N LEU A 381 16.28 12.23 -13.08
CA LEU A 381 16.40 12.15 -14.54
C LEU A 381 17.46 13.14 -15.02
N LEU A 382 18.57 12.62 -15.55
CA LEU A 382 19.63 13.44 -16.15
C LEU A 382 19.20 13.92 -17.54
N VAL A 383 19.03 15.22 -17.70
CA VAL A 383 18.62 15.87 -18.94
C VAL A 383 19.61 16.95 -19.35
N ILE A 384 19.58 17.34 -20.63
CA ILE A 384 20.25 18.53 -21.13
C ILE A 384 19.20 19.62 -21.33
N MET A 385 19.46 20.78 -20.75
CA MET A 385 18.63 21.96 -20.87
C MET A 385 19.34 23.05 -21.68
N ASN A 386 18.65 23.62 -22.66
CA ASN A 386 19.08 24.82 -23.37
C ASN A 386 18.11 25.95 -23.06
N ILE A 387 18.57 26.94 -22.29
CA ILE A 387 17.78 28.09 -21.86
C ILE A 387 18.01 29.22 -22.88
N ARG A 388 16.91 29.72 -23.44
CA ARG A 388 16.86 30.86 -24.35
C ARG A 388 16.08 32.03 -23.72
N ASP A 389 16.11 33.18 -24.39
CA ASP A 389 15.47 34.42 -23.94
C ASP A 389 14.02 34.21 -23.46
N GLY A 390 13.70 34.82 -22.31
CA GLY A 390 12.39 34.74 -21.68
C GLY A 390 12.11 33.44 -20.93
N ASN A 391 13.13 32.78 -20.36
CA ASN A 391 13.05 31.52 -19.60
C ASN A 391 12.43 30.36 -20.41
N LYS A 392 12.59 30.37 -21.74
CA LYS A 392 12.20 29.27 -22.61
C LYS A 392 13.27 28.20 -22.57
N VAL A 393 12.91 27.02 -22.07
CA VAL A 393 13.84 25.89 -21.88
C VAL A 393 13.49 24.78 -22.87
N PHE A 394 14.48 24.36 -23.65
CA PHE A 394 14.41 23.14 -24.45
C PHE A 394 15.08 22.01 -23.68
N ILE A 395 14.36 20.89 -23.50
CA ILE A 395 14.85 19.74 -22.75
C ILE A 395 15.07 18.57 -23.69
N GLU A 396 16.23 17.93 -23.58
CA GLU A 396 16.52 16.66 -24.21
C GLU A 396 16.93 15.64 -23.15
N ASN A 397 16.57 14.35 -23.35
CA ASN A 397 17.23 13.29 -22.60
C ASN A 397 18.72 13.28 -22.98
N SER A 398 19.59 13.22 -21.97
CA SER A 398 21.05 13.20 -22.13
C SER A 398 21.54 12.02 -22.98
N PHE A 399 20.78 10.93 -23.01
CA PHE A 399 21.13 9.69 -23.71
C PHE A 399 20.39 9.47 -25.05
N ASN A 400 19.57 10.41 -25.54
CA ASN A 400 18.75 10.18 -26.74
C ASN A 400 19.46 10.37 -28.10
N LYS A 401 20.72 10.85 -28.12
CA LYS A 401 21.52 10.96 -29.37
C LYS A 401 22.92 10.41 -29.14
N LYS A 402 23.38 9.63 -30.11
CA LYS A 402 24.78 9.26 -30.28
C LYS A 402 25.62 10.51 -30.59
N ASN A 403 26.89 10.53 -30.17
CA ASN A 403 27.89 11.52 -30.54
C ASN A 403 27.60 12.98 -30.14
N LYS A 404 27.00 13.26 -28.96
CA LYS A 404 27.02 14.63 -28.42
C LYS A 404 28.46 14.95 -28.00
N LYS A 405 29.09 15.93 -28.66
CA LYS A 405 30.49 16.31 -28.44
C LYS A 405 30.58 17.66 -27.74
N ILE A 406 31.57 17.81 -26.87
CA ILE A 406 32.03 19.10 -26.36
C ILE A 406 33.38 19.39 -27.01
N ILE A 407 33.55 20.63 -27.48
CA ILE A 407 34.84 21.16 -27.92
C ILE A 407 35.38 22.02 -26.78
N LEU A 408 36.48 21.58 -26.18
CA LEU A 408 37.20 22.31 -25.15
C LEU A 408 38.37 23.03 -25.82
N GLN A 409 38.47 24.35 -25.64
CA GLN A 409 39.62 25.11 -26.10
C GLN A 409 40.52 25.44 -24.91
N ASP A 410 41.77 25.01 -24.98
CA ASP A 410 42.78 25.44 -24.03
C ASP A 410 43.04 26.95 -24.18
N ARG A 411 42.99 27.68 -23.07
CA ARG A 411 43.03 29.16 -23.09
C ARG A 411 44.38 29.70 -23.58
N LEU A 412 45.47 28.97 -23.35
CA LEU A 412 46.83 29.42 -23.61
C LEU A 412 47.29 28.99 -25.01
N SER A 413 47.22 27.69 -25.29
CA SER A 413 47.64 27.09 -26.56
C SER A 413 46.64 27.26 -27.69
N LYS A 414 45.39 27.66 -27.39
CA LYS A 414 44.26 27.71 -28.33
C LYS A 414 43.93 26.36 -28.99
N LYS A 415 44.52 25.27 -28.50
CA LYS A 415 44.26 23.93 -29.00
C LYS A 415 42.83 23.52 -28.63
N GLU A 416 42.12 22.96 -29.60
CA GLU A 416 40.78 22.41 -29.40
C GLU A 416 40.85 20.90 -29.20
N ILE A 417 40.12 20.44 -28.19
CA ILE A 417 39.99 19.03 -27.83
C ILE A 417 38.51 18.66 -27.92
N GLU A 418 38.23 17.64 -28.72
CA GLU A 418 36.88 17.12 -28.87
C GLU A 418 36.69 15.90 -27.96
N ILE A 419 35.69 15.96 -27.08
CA ILE A 419 35.33 14.86 -26.19
C ILE A 419 33.83 14.55 -26.28
N ASN A 420 33.48 13.28 -26.06
CA ASN A 420 32.08 12.93 -25.90
C ASN A 420 31.54 13.52 -24.59
N LEU A 421 30.35 14.11 -24.65
CA LEU A 421 29.66 14.72 -23.52
C LEU A 421 29.40 13.72 -22.37
N LEU A 422 29.33 12.43 -22.66
CA LEU A 422 29.13 11.39 -21.64
C LEU A 422 30.39 11.12 -20.80
N PHE A 423 31.59 11.48 -21.29
CA PHE A 423 32.85 11.19 -20.59
C PHE A 423 33.18 12.20 -19.48
N ILE A 424 32.38 13.27 -19.34
CA ILE A 424 32.53 14.26 -18.26
C ILE A 424 31.62 13.97 -17.05
N LEU A 425 30.88 12.86 -17.07
CA LEU A 425 30.00 12.48 -15.97
C LEU A 425 30.81 12.10 -14.73
N SER A 426 30.53 12.75 -13.61
CA SER A 426 31.12 12.40 -12.31
C SER A 426 30.40 11.22 -11.66
N HIS A 427 31.07 10.54 -10.73
CA HIS A 427 30.52 9.47 -9.91
C HIS A 427 29.23 9.90 -9.18
N ASP A 428 29.18 11.15 -8.71
CA ASP A 428 27.98 11.76 -8.11
C ASP A 428 26.76 11.70 -9.03
N VAL A 429 26.93 12.05 -10.31
CA VAL A 429 25.85 12.02 -11.30
C VAL A 429 25.50 10.58 -11.65
N LEU A 430 26.51 9.75 -11.87
CA LEU A 430 26.35 8.33 -12.22
C LEU A 430 25.52 7.57 -11.16
N ILE A 431 25.76 7.85 -9.87
CA ILE A 431 25.05 7.18 -8.76
C ILE A 431 23.62 7.71 -8.58
N LYS A 432 23.40 9.00 -8.82
CA LYS A 432 22.12 9.66 -8.56
C LYS A 432 21.13 9.44 -9.70
N ALA A 433 21.59 9.45 -10.96
CA ALA A 433 20.73 9.39 -12.14
C ALA A 433 20.16 7.98 -12.38
N HIS A 434 18.87 7.91 -12.68
CA HIS A 434 18.16 6.64 -12.92
C HIS A 434 18.10 6.25 -14.40
N ASN A 435 18.38 7.20 -15.30
CA ASN A 435 18.32 7.02 -16.75
C ASN A 435 19.71 6.81 -17.39
N ILE A 436 20.72 6.35 -16.62
CA ILE A 436 22.05 6.06 -17.16
C ILE A 436 21.96 4.86 -18.13
N ASP A 437 22.40 5.06 -19.37
CA ASP A 437 22.49 4.01 -20.37
C ASP A 437 23.96 3.57 -20.54
N LEU A 438 24.34 2.50 -19.81
CA LEU A 438 25.71 1.97 -19.86
C LEU A 438 26.05 1.33 -21.21
N GLU A 439 25.08 0.74 -21.91
CA GLU A 439 25.33 0.12 -23.21
C GLU A 439 25.55 1.20 -24.28
N LEU A 440 24.80 2.31 -24.22
CA LEU A 440 25.10 3.48 -25.05
C LEU A 440 26.51 4.01 -24.75
N ILE A 441 26.85 4.25 -23.49
CA ILE A 441 28.19 4.74 -23.11
C ILE A 441 29.29 3.81 -23.65
N LYS A 442 29.14 2.50 -23.46
CA LYS A 442 30.08 1.49 -23.95
C LYS A 442 30.23 1.53 -25.47
N ASN A 443 29.14 1.70 -26.20
CA ASN A 443 29.15 1.82 -27.66
C ASN A 443 29.84 3.11 -28.12
N GLU A 444 29.58 4.24 -27.45
CA GLU A 444 30.22 5.53 -27.74
C GLU A 444 31.74 5.48 -27.49
N ILE A 445 32.19 4.77 -26.45
CA ILE A 445 33.63 4.56 -26.19
C ILE A 445 34.27 3.75 -27.31
N LYS A 446 33.64 2.65 -27.72
CA LYS A 446 34.15 1.79 -28.80
C LYS A 446 34.20 2.49 -30.15
N SER A 447 33.28 3.41 -30.43
CA SER A 447 33.27 4.17 -31.69
C SER A 447 34.16 5.41 -31.66
N THR A 448 34.66 5.82 -30.48
CA THR A 448 35.50 7.01 -30.34
C THR A 448 36.89 6.73 -30.91
N LYS A 449 37.36 7.60 -31.82
CA LYS A 449 38.74 7.58 -32.32
C LYS A 449 39.68 8.11 -31.22
N LEU A 450 40.51 7.25 -30.67
CA LEU A 450 41.49 7.61 -29.64
C LEU A 450 42.61 8.49 -30.20
N ASN A 451 43.02 9.48 -29.42
CA ASN A 451 44.17 10.34 -29.66
C ASN A 451 44.74 10.87 -28.34
N GLN A 452 45.94 11.47 -28.40
CA GLN A 452 46.63 12.01 -27.21
C GLN A 452 45.81 13.03 -26.41
N ASP A 453 44.84 13.70 -27.04
CA ASP A 453 44.05 14.75 -26.42
C ASP A 453 42.84 14.19 -25.65
N ASN A 454 42.31 13.03 -26.04
CA ASN A 454 41.09 12.46 -25.44
C ASN A 454 41.32 11.25 -24.52
N ILE A 455 42.46 10.55 -24.63
CA ILE A 455 42.74 9.36 -23.81
C ILE A 455 42.72 9.66 -22.31
N ASN A 456 43.20 10.84 -21.90
CA ASN A 456 43.20 11.25 -20.49
C ASN A 456 41.77 11.45 -19.96
N TRP A 457 40.88 12.05 -20.76
CA TRP A 457 39.47 12.23 -20.38
C TRP A 457 38.73 10.89 -20.26
N ILE A 458 38.98 9.97 -21.18
CA ILE A 458 38.41 8.63 -21.16
C ILE A 458 38.91 7.85 -19.93
N ASN A 459 40.20 8.00 -19.59
CA ASN A 459 40.78 7.42 -18.38
C ASN A 459 40.16 8.02 -17.10
N LEU A 460 39.99 9.34 -17.03
CA LEU A 460 39.32 10.00 -15.90
C LEU A 460 37.88 9.52 -15.73
N PHE A 461 37.15 9.32 -16.83
CA PHE A 461 35.82 8.73 -16.77
C PHE A 461 35.82 7.30 -16.20
N ALA A 462 36.82 6.48 -16.57
CA ALA A 462 37.00 5.16 -15.97
C ALA A 462 37.23 5.25 -14.44
N LEU A 463 37.99 6.24 -13.97
CA LEU A 463 38.18 6.48 -12.54
C LEU A 463 36.87 6.89 -11.84
N GLU A 464 36.02 7.71 -12.47
CA GLU A 464 34.70 8.07 -11.92
C GLU A 464 33.77 6.84 -11.82
N LEU A 465 33.83 5.91 -12.77
CA LEU A 465 33.11 4.63 -12.67
C LEU A 465 33.61 3.77 -11.49
N ILE A 466 34.92 3.75 -11.24
CA ILE A 466 35.51 3.03 -10.09
C ILE A 466 35.07 3.69 -8.78
N LYS A 467 35.09 5.02 -8.67
CA LYS A 467 34.58 5.74 -7.49
C LYS A 467 33.12 5.42 -7.21
N ALA A 468 32.30 5.37 -8.26
CA ALA A 468 30.89 4.99 -8.12
C ALA A 468 30.73 3.54 -7.64
N TYR A 469 31.58 2.62 -8.11
CA TYR A 469 31.63 1.24 -7.62
C TYR A 469 31.95 1.18 -6.12
N ASP A 470 33.00 1.87 -5.66
CA ASP A 470 33.47 1.84 -4.26
C ASP A 470 32.41 2.28 -3.25
N LEU A 471 31.42 3.08 -3.67
CA LEU A 471 30.31 3.51 -2.82
C LEU A 471 29.24 2.42 -2.60
N ASN A 472 29.06 1.50 -3.55
CA ASN A 472 28.18 0.34 -3.39
C ASN A 472 28.50 -0.77 -4.41
N ASN A 473 29.41 -1.66 -4.03
CA ASN A 473 29.97 -2.70 -4.91
C ASN A 473 28.91 -3.65 -5.49
N LYS A 474 27.81 -3.91 -4.76
CA LYS A 474 26.72 -4.78 -5.25
C LYS A 474 25.87 -4.08 -6.30
N LYS A 475 25.51 -2.81 -6.05
CA LYS A 475 24.64 -2.04 -6.95
C LYS A 475 25.35 -1.64 -8.25
N PHE A 476 26.64 -1.36 -8.19
CA PHE A 476 27.41 -0.76 -9.30
C PHE A 476 28.47 -1.69 -9.91
N SER A 477 28.29 -3.01 -9.79
CA SER A 477 29.20 -4.00 -10.40
C SER A 477 29.40 -3.80 -11.91
N ASN A 478 28.34 -3.43 -12.62
CA ASN A 478 28.40 -3.13 -14.06
C ASN A 478 29.28 -1.90 -14.38
N TYR A 479 29.49 -0.99 -13.45
CA TYR A 479 30.34 0.19 -13.67
C TYR A 479 31.82 -0.22 -13.63
N LEU A 480 32.20 -1.12 -12.73
CA LEU A 480 33.55 -1.66 -12.68
C LEU A 480 33.88 -2.47 -13.95
N ASN A 481 32.91 -3.23 -14.48
CA ASN A 481 33.07 -3.93 -15.76
C ASN A 481 33.22 -2.97 -16.95
N LEU A 482 32.48 -1.86 -16.95
CA LEU A 482 32.65 -0.82 -17.96
C LEU A 482 34.02 -0.14 -17.83
N ALA A 483 34.45 0.20 -16.62
CA ALA A 483 35.79 0.75 -16.36
C ALA A 483 36.89 -0.18 -16.89
N GLU A 484 36.78 -1.48 -16.65
CA GLU A 484 37.72 -2.48 -17.19
C GLU A 484 37.74 -2.48 -18.72
N SER A 485 36.57 -2.47 -19.36
CA SER A 485 36.47 -2.39 -20.82
C SER A 485 37.15 -1.12 -21.35
N ILE A 486 37.01 0.01 -20.66
CA ILE A 486 37.64 1.27 -21.04
C ILE A 486 39.15 1.18 -20.93
N ILE A 487 39.67 0.70 -19.78
CA ILE A 487 41.11 0.59 -19.56
C ILE A 487 41.76 -0.36 -20.55
N ASN A 488 41.10 -1.47 -20.90
CA ASN A 488 41.60 -2.39 -21.92
C ASN A 488 41.69 -1.71 -23.30
N ILE A 489 40.68 -0.93 -23.70
CA ILE A 489 40.70 -0.15 -24.95
C ILE A 489 41.85 0.87 -24.95
N LEU A 490 42.10 1.53 -23.81
CA LEU A 490 43.21 2.47 -23.68
C LEU A 490 44.59 1.78 -23.74
N LEU A 491 44.71 0.59 -23.14
CA LEU A 491 45.93 -0.23 -23.21
C LEU A 491 46.19 -0.80 -24.61
N ASP A 492 45.15 -1.08 -25.40
CA ASP A 492 45.32 -1.48 -26.79
C ASP A 492 45.94 -0.35 -27.62
N TYR A 493 45.62 0.91 -27.29
CA TYR A 493 46.21 2.10 -27.90
C TYR A 493 47.63 2.38 -27.37
N GLU A 494 47.84 2.33 -26.05
CA GLU A 494 49.13 2.58 -25.38
C GLU A 494 49.50 1.48 -24.37
N ARG A 495 50.03 0.36 -24.89
CA ARG A 495 50.32 -0.85 -24.09
C ARG A 495 51.26 -0.64 -22.91
N LYS A 496 52.15 0.33 -22.99
CA LYS A 496 53.19 0.60 -21.97
C LYS A 496 52.84 1.75 -21.03
N ASN A 497 51.65 2.35 -21.16
CA ASN A 497 51.26 3.45 -20.30
C ASN A 497 51.09 2.97 -18.84
N ILE A 498 51.97 3.46 -17.97
CA ILE A 498 52.06 3.03 -16.57
C ILE A 498 50.78 3.33 -15.78
N ILE A 499 50.10 4.45 -16.09
CA ILE A 499 48.86 4.87 -15.43
C ILE A 499 47.73 3.92 -15.81
N PHE A 500 47.60 3.56 -17.09
CA PHE A 500 46.57 2.61 -17.54
C PHE A 500 46.79 1.22 -16.95
N LEU A 501 48.05 0.79 -16.81
CA LEU A 501 48.40 -0.47 -16.13
C LEU A 501 48.03 -0.44 -14.64
N ILE A 502 48.33 0.65 -13.93
CA ILE A 502 47.90 0.83 -12.53
C ILE A 502 46.36 0.78 -12.45
N ASN A 503 45.68 1.45 -13.37
CA ASN A 503 44.22 1.45 -13.43
C ASN A 503 43.62 0.07 -13.72
N LYS A 504 44.29 -0.75 -14.54
CA LYS A 504 43.93 -2.16 -14.73
C LYS A 504 44.10 -2.96 -13.44
N TYR A 505 45.25 -2.85 -12.78
CA TYR A 505 45.52 -3.64 -11.57
C TYR A 505 44.63 -3.25 -10.40
N GLN A 506 44.28 -1.96 -10.22
CA GLN A 506 43.32 -1.58 -9.18
C GLN A 506 41.88 -2.07 -9.43
N ILE A 507 41.51 -2.32 -10.69
CA ILE A 507 40.23 -2.94 -11.03
C ILE A 507 40.28 -4.43 -10.66
N ILE A 508 41.37 -5.13 -11.01
CA ILE A 508 41.56 -6.54 -10.67
C ILE A 508 41.58 -6.74 -9.15
N TYR A 509 42.27 -5.85 -8.42
CA TYR A 509 42.27 -5.81 -6.96
C TYR A 509 40.86 -5.66 -6.35
N ARG A 510 39.95 -4.92 -7.00
CA ARG A 510 38.55 -4.80 -6.55
C ARG A 510 37.71 -6.04 -6.86
N LYS A 511 38.06 -6.77 -7.92
CA LYS A 511 37.40 -8.03 -8.28
C LYS A 511 37.91 -9.24 -7.47
N GLY A 512 39.06 -9.11 -6.82
CA GLY A 512 39.69 -10.19 -6.06
C GLY A 512 41.15 -9.87 -5.73
N LYS A 513 41.98 -10.90 -5.55
CA LYS A 513 43.41 -10.69 -5.28
C LYS A 513 44.20 -10.64 -6.58
N LEU A 514 45.23 -9.78 -6.62
CA LEU A 514 46.24 -9.83 -7.67
C LEU A 514 47.00 -11.15 -7.65
N SER A 515 47.23 -11.70 -8.83
CA SER A 515 48.05 -12.89 -9.03
C SER A 515 49.55 -12.59 -8.84
N ASN A 516 50.36 -13.64 -8.71
CA ASN A 516 51.81 -13.49 -8.57
C ASN A 516 52.46 -12.83 -9.79
N GLU A 517 51.92 -13.08 -10.99
CA GLU A 517 52.40 -12.45 -12.23
C GLU A 517 52.12 -10.94 -12.24
N GLU A 518 50.94 -10.53 -11.77
CA GLU A 518 50.55 -9.13 -11.69
C GLU A 518 51.38 -8.38 -10.63
N LYS A 519 51.62 -9.01 -9.47
CA LYS A 519 52.53 -8.47 -8.44
C LYS A 519 53.97 -8.36 -8.95
N TYR A 520 54.43 -9.33 -9.74
CA TYR A 520 55.75 -9.26 -10.38
C TYR A 520 55.84 -8.08 -11.35
N ASN A 521 54.81 -7.86 -12.18
CA ASN A 521 54.75 -6.73 -13.11
C ASN A 521 54.75 -5.37 -12.38
N LEU A 522 53.99 -5.25 -11.28
CA LEU A 522 53.99 -4.06 -10.42
C LEU A 522 55.39 -3.78 -9.84
N ASN A 523 56.09 -4.80 -9.36
CA ASN A 523 57.48 -4.65 -8.88
C ASN A 523 58.45 -4.24 -10.00
N LYS A 524 58.25 -4.72 -11.23
CA LYS A 524 59.04 -4.27 -12.39
C LYS A 524 58.77 -2.80 -12.72
N MET A 525 57.52 -2.36 -12.67
CA MET A 525 57.13 -0.96 -12.88
C MET A 525 57.75 -0.06 -11.80
N LYS A 526 57.72 -0.50 -10.53
CA LYS A 526 58.31 0.21 -9.38
C LYS A 526 59.79 0.54 -9.55
N LYS A 527 60.56 -0.30 -10.26
CA LYS A 527 61.99 -0.07 -10.50
C LYS A 527 62.29 0.93 -11.62
N ASN A 528 61.29 1.29 -12.44
CA ASN A 528 61.47 2.09 -13.66
C ASN A 528 60.81 3.48 -13.54
N THR A 529 60.54 3.95 -12.32
CA THR A 529 59.87 5.22 -12.06
C THR A 529 60.35 5.82 -10.76
N ASP A 530 60.54 7.15 -10.76
CA ASP A 530 60.88 7.94 -9.57
C ASP A 530 59.68 8.80 -9.10
N ASP A 531 58.52 8.64 -9.73
CA ASP A 531 57.32 9.41 -9.41
C ASP A 531 56.67 8.89 -8.12
N ASN A 532 56.59 9.75 -7.11
CA ASN A 532 56.05 9.39 -5.80
C ASN A 532 54.57 8.96 -5.86
N GLN A 533 53.74 9.52 -6.74
CA GLN A 533 52.33 9.13 -6.92
C GLN A 533 52.22 7.71 -7.49
N ILE A 534 53.04 7.41 -8.50
CA ILE A 534 53.12 6.07 -9.10
C ILE A 534 53.66 5.05 -8.09
N LEU A 535 54.73 5.38 -7.37
CA LEU A 535 55.33 4.51 -6.35
C LEU A 535 54.36 4.25 -5.19
N CYS A 536 53.64 5.27 -4.74
CA CYS A 536 52.58 5.12 -3.74
C CYS A 536 51.48 4.18 -4.24
N ALA A 537 50.92 4.43 -5.44
CA ALA A 537 49.89 3.61 -6.06
C ALA A 537 50.30 2.14 -6.20
N ILE A 538 51.53 1.86 -6.64
CA ILE A 538 52.03 0.49 -6.77
C ILE A 538 52.09 -0.20 -5.40
N ASN A 539 52.61 0.47 -4.37
CA ASN A 539 52.73 -0.13 -3.04
C ASN A 539 51.37 -0.37 -2.37
N ILE A 540 50.36 0.46 -2.65
CA ILE A 540 48.97 0.21 -2.25
C ILE A 540 48.48 -1.12 -2.84
N LEU A 541 48.67 -1.34 -4.14
CA LEU A 541 48.24 -2.56 -4.81
C LEU A 541 49.03 -3.82 -4.40
N LEU A 542 50.25 -3.63 -3.89
CA LEU A 542 51.09 -4.71 -3.35
C LEU A 542 50.80 -5.03 -1.87
N ASP A 543 49.81 -4.39 -1.25
CA ASP A 543 49.50 -4.46 0.19
C ASP A 543 50.68 -4.02 1.10
N ASN A 544 51.63 -3.23 0.56
CA ASN A 544 52.78 -2.71 1.32
C ASN A 544 52.45 -1.33 1.90
N LYS A 545 51.68 -1.32 2.99
CA LYS A 545 51.20 -0.09 3.64
C LYS A 545 52.32 0.85 4.08
N TYR A 546 53.42 0.31 4.60
CA TYR A 546 54.56 1.10 5.07
C TYR A 546 55.21 1.90 3.93
N GLU A 547 55.51 1.24 2.81
CA GLU A 547 56.10 1.94 1.67
C GLU A 547 55.12 2.89 0.99
N ALA A 548 53.83 2.53 0.91
CA ALA A 548 52.80 3.41 0.39
C ALA A 548 52.77 4.74 1.17
N GLU A 549 52.76 4.68 2.51
CA GLU A 549 52.80 5.85 3.37
C GLU A 549 54.10 6.66 3.22
N LEU A 550 55.25 5.97 3.10
CA LEU A 550 56.54 6.63 2.87
C LEU A 550 56.54 7.46 1.58
N TYR A 551 56.04 6.90 0.48
CA TYR A 551 55.96 7.63 -0.80
C TYR A 551 54.87 8.71 -0.80
N TYR A 552 53.75 8.48 -0.12
CA TYR A 552 52.72 9.51 0.11
C TYR A 552 53.27 10.72 0.87
N ASN A 553 54.08 10.49 1.90
CA ASN A 553 54.67 11.57 2.69
C ASN A 553 55.72 12.40 1.93
N LYS A 554 56.34 11.81 0.90
CA LYS A 554 57.27 12.51 -0.01
C LYS A 554 56.58 13.42 -1.03
N MET A 555 55.27 13.27 -1.22
CA MET A 555 54.49 14.15 -2.10
C MET A 555 54.35 15.56 -1.51
N ASN A 556 54.33 16.58 -2.37
CA ASN A 556 53.96 17.94 -1.95
C ASN A 556 52.44 18.08 -1.73
N ASP A 557 51.99 19.18 -1.14
CA ASP A 557 50.57 19.37 -0.79
C ASP A 557 49.64 19.32 -2.00
N TYR A 558 50.08 19.82 -3.16
CA TYR A 558 49.31 19.75 -4.40
C TYR A 558 49.18 18.30 -4.89
N GLU A 559 50.28 17.55 -4.93
CA GLU A 559 50.30 16.13 -5.30
C GLU A 559 49.45 15.27 -4.37
N LYS A 560 49.50 15.53 -3.05
CA LYS A 560 48.65 14.86 -2.06
C LYS A 560 47.17 15.13 -2.31
N ASN A 561 46.82 16.40 -2.57
CA ASN A 561 45.44 16.79 -2.86
C ASN A 561 44.93 16.10 -4.14
N GLU A 562 45.71 16.10 -5.23
CA GLU A 562 45.34 15.39 -6.46
C GLU A 562 45.26 13.88 -6.26
N PHE A 563 46.25 13.28 -5.59
CA PHE A 563 46.29 11.83 -5.36
C PHE A 563 45.10 11.35 -4.53
N SER A 564 44.70 12.11 -3.51
CA SER A 564 43.53 11.79 -2.67
C SER A 564 42.21 11.77 -3.44
N LYS A 565 42.13 12.41 -4.61
CA LYS A 565 40.95 12.39 -5.48
C LYS A 565 40.88 11.13 -6.34
N TYR A 566 41.93 10.32 -6.44
CA TYR A 566 41.91 9.10 -7.23
C TYR A 566 41.33 7.92 -6.44
N PRO A 567 40.54 7.03 -7.07
CA PRO A 567 39.92 5.91 -6.36
C PRO A 567 40.93 4.93 -5.75
N ILE A 568 42.19 4.90 -6.23
CA ILE A 568 43.22 4.06 -5.64
C ILE A 568 43.54 4.43 -4.18
N TYR A 569 43.35 5.69 -3.80
CA TYR A 569 43.55 6.17 -2.42
C TYR A 569 42.58 5.48 -1.44
N ASN A 570 41.38 5.12 -1.87
CA ASN A 570 40.39 4.41 -1.05
C ASN A 570 40.85 3.01 -0.62
N LEU A 571 41.90 2.45 -1.23
CA LEU A 571 42.44 1.13 -0.91
C LEU A 571 43.48 1.13 0.21
N ILE A 572 43.89 2.30 0.71
CA ILE A 572 44.89 2.43 1.79
C ILE A 572 44.33 1.91 3.14
N HIS A 573 43.02 2.05 3.34
CA HIS A 573 42.36 1.79 4.63
C HIS A 573 41.89 0.34 4.76
#